data_AF-A0A382B1W8-F1
#
_entry.id   AF-A0A382B1W8-F1
#
_cell.length_a   1.000
_cell.length_b   1.000
_cell.length_c   1.000
_cell.angle_alpha   90.00
_cell.angle_beta   90.00
_cell.angle_gamma   90.00
#
_symmetry.space_group_name_H-M   'P 1'
#
loop_
_entity.id
_entity.type
_entity.pdbx_description
1 polymer ?
#
loop_
_entity_poly.entity_id
_entity_poly.type
_entity_poly.pdbx_seq_one_letter_code
_entity_poly.pdbx_strand_id
1 'polypeptide(L)'
;PGAGDANLFAEPDQFGRDLVEVARRIFGSTSLADGDQGNGSVGDRRLVDEIQQTITDHESLVGVIRLLQDHLQGANNEWIPWIQERFLSTLAAAITEAIQSLCPEVNAESLLPDINTLGDEDVPGLARIWISENQPGGLGVIEAFVQTYVSDPRTFWALVSRALGPCQTERVEETLRHFLENRQSPPFPARIAAVRKAERLDELTDAWARLRREMFDFGLDASQSVTSSLATRFLRPNSDPRVDDLTHDLLESWEELEALLGHEVDLWVFASVVTADPNIRQQLATIVGAVGGDELLASQVVGLLWPRGWMVRSSGLQNYNPFTDLEPTERLLFSGLLRPASNPIDSGLDDWRANADGALISNGDCLIYCPDSSMLRKVLVNLVVHPTLCGVLELHPRVIGLVRSQNGFLLSIELREAQL
;
A
#
# COMPACT_ATOMS: atom_id res chain seq x y z
N PRO A 1 0.13 18.67 48.61
CA PRO A 1 1.11 17.66 49.09
C PRO A 1 0.80 16.28 48.48
N GLY A 2 1.61 15.88 47.50
CA GLY A 2 1.80 14.48 47.12
C GLY A 2 0.80 13.88 46.14
N ALA A 3 0.80 14.33 44.88
CA ALA A 3 0.54 13.45 43.74
C ALA A 3 1.82 13.49 42.91
N GLY A 4 2.53 12.36 42.88
CA GLY A 4 3.84 12.26 42.25
C GLY A 4 3.72 12.34 40.74
N ASP A 5 4.31 13.38 40.16
CA ASP A 5 4.93 13.28 38.85
C ASP A 5 5.98 12.18 38.94
N ALA A 6 5.62 10.97 38.52
CA ALA A 6 6.59 9.93 38.21
C ALA A 6 7.38 10.44 37.00
N ASN A 7 8.52 11.05 37.29
CA ASN A 7 9.46 11.55 36.31
C ASN A 7 9.94 10.35 35.47
N LEU A 8 9.32 10.11 34.31
CA LEU A 8 9.65 9.00 33.39
C LEU A 8 11.11 9.05 32.89
N PHE A 9 11.84 10.12 33.21
CA PHE A 9 13.24 10.35 32.88
C PHE A 9 14.18 10.25 34.10
N ALA A 10 13.80 9.51 35.15
CA ALA A 10 14.52 9.45 36.42
C ALA A 10 15.98 8.94 36.32
N GLU A 11 16.36 8.26 35.23
CA GLU A 11 17.75 7.92 34.94
C GLU A 11 18.08 8.12 33.44
N PRO A 12 18.85 9.18 33.08
CA PRO A 12 19.25 9.46 31.70
C PRO A 12 19.92 8.25 31.00
N ASP A 13 20.67 7.47 31.77
CA ASP A 13 21.38 6.28 31.28
C ASP A 13 20.43 5.12 30.93
N GLN A 14 19.23 5.04 31.52
CA GLN A 14 18.28 3.97 31.23
C GLN A 14 17.55 4.25 29.91
N PHE A 15 17.08 5.48 29.71
CA PHE A 15 16.43 5.89 28.47
C PHE A 15 17.35 5.72 27.25
N GLY A 16 18.62 6.13 27.37
CA GLY A 16 19.60 5.92 26.30
C GLY A 16 19.86 4.44 26.01
N ARG A 17 19.95 3.59 27.04
CA ARG A 17 20.10 2.14 26.88
C ARG A 17 18.90 1.51 26.20
N ASP A 18 17.69 1.88 26.60
CA ASP A 18 16.45 1.39 25.99
C ASP A 18 16.35 1.80 24.52
N LEU A 19 16.77 3.02 24.17
CA LEU A 19 16.74 3.53 22.80
C LEU A 19 17.74 2.81 21.89
N VAL A 20 18.94 2.48 22.40
CA VAL A 20 19.92 1.63 21.68
C VAL A 20 19.39 0.21 21.51
N GLU A 21 18.75 -0.35 22.53
CA GLU A 21 18.18 -1.70 22.46
C GLU A 21 17.04 -1.77 21.44
N VAL A 22 16.13 -0.79 21.42
CA VAL A 22 15.07 -0.67 20.44
C VAL A 22 15.65 -0.47 19.03
N ALA A 23 16.64 0.41 18.85
CA ALA A 23 17.31 0.61 17.56
C ALA A 23 17.96 -0.68 17.05
N ARG A 24 18.67 -1.43 17.91
CA ARG A 24 19.23 -2.74 17.55
C ARG A 24 18.16 -3.74 17.15
N ARG A 25 17.01 -3.76 17.83
CA ARG A 25 15.90 -4.66 17.48
C ARG A 25 15.30 -4.27 16.13
N ILE A 26 15.07 -2.99 15.87
CA ILE A 26 14.50 -2.51 14.60
C ILE A 26 15.51 -2.77 13.48
N PHE A 27 16.67 -2.11 13.48
CA PHE A 27 17.64 -2.17 12.37
C PHE A 27 18.39 -3.50 12.27
N GLY A 28 18.41 -4.31 13.34
CA GLY A 28 19.00 -5.66 13.31
C GLY A 28 18.07 -6.76 12.81
N SER A 29 16.74 -6.53 12.82
CA SER A 29 15.73 -7.51 12.41
C SER A 29 15.09 -7.21 11.04
N THR A 30 15.33 -6.04 10.44
CA THR A 30 14.89 -5.66 9.09
C THR A 30 15.63 -6.43 8.00
N SER A 31 15.48 -7.76 7.97
CA SER A 31 15.76 -8.56 6.78
C SER A 31 14.48 -9.33 6.46
N LEU A 32 13.53 -8.64 5.84
CA LEU A 32 12.36 -9.26 5.23
C LEU A 32 12.20 -8.74 3.80
N ALA A 33 12.24 -9.70 2.88
CA ALA A 33 12.08 -9.61 1.43
C ALA A 33 13.33 -9.21 0.61
N ASP A 34 14.38 -10.03 0.69
CA ASP A 34 14.94 -10.66 -0.50
C ASP A 34 15.70 -11.94 -0.13
N GLY A 35 15.71 -12.91 -1.02
CA GLY A 35 16.18 -14.28 -0.79
C GLY A 35 17.69 -14.44 -0.65
N ASP A 36 18.38 -13.57 0.09
CA ASP A 36 19.79 -13.76 0.43
C ASP A 36 19.95 -14.04 1.93
N GLN A 37 20.30 -15.29 2.24
CA GLN A 37 20.59 -15.70 3.61
C GLN A 37 21.91 -15.07 4.06
N GLY A 38 21.84 -14.16 5.04
CA GLY A 38 22.91 -13.97 6.01
C GLY A 38 23.77 -12.72 5.87
N ASN A 39 23.24 -11.59 6.32
CA ASN A 39 23.89 -10.54 7.13
C ASN A 39 23.02 -9.29 6.98
N GLY A 40 22.57 -8.68 8.08
CA GLY A 40 22.02 -7.32 8.03
C GLY A 40 22.96 -6.41 7.24
N SER A 41 22.42 -5.51 6.43
CA SER A 41 23.24 -4.71 5.52
C SER A 41 24.36 -4.03 6.33
N VAL A 42 25.56 -3.93 5.76
CA VAL A 42 26.69 -3.26 6.43
C VAL A 42 26.31 -1.82 6.84
N GLY A 43 25.35 -1.21 6.14
CA GLY A 43 24.74 0.08 6.47
C GLY A 43 23.96 0.06 7.79
N ASP A 44 23.13 -0.94 8.06
CA ASP A 44 22.30 -0.99 9.27
C ASP A 44 23.13 -1.15 10.55
N ARG A 45 24.20 -1.95 10.50
CA ARG A 45 25.14 -2.08 11.63
C ARG A 45 25.88 -0.77 11.91
N ARG A 46 26.31 -0.08 10.85
CA ARG A 46 26.97 1.22 10.98
C ARG A 46 26.01 2.28 11.54
N LEU A 47 24.75 2.28 11.10
CA LEU A 47 23.72 3.16 11.61
C LEU A 47 23.47 2.92 13.11
N VAL A 48 23.37 1.66 13.54
CA VAL A 48 23.22 1.31 14.96
C VAL A 48 24.41 1.77 15.80
N ASP A 49 25.63 1.60 15.30
CA ASP A 49 26.85 2.05 15.98
C ASP A 49 26.90 3.60 16.07
N GLU A 50 26.52 4.30 14.98
CA GLU A 50 26.40 5.77 14.95
C GLU A 50 25.32 6.26 15.92
N ILE A 51 24.13 5.65 15.93
CA ILE A 51 23.05 5.93 16.88
C ILE A 51 23.53 5.74 18.32
N GLN A 52 24.22 4.63 18.61
CA GLN A 52 24.76 4.37 19.95
C GLN A 52 25.77 5.43 20.37
N GLN A 53 26.63 5.87 19.45
CA GLN A 53 27.60 6.94 19.70
C GLN A 53 26.89 8.27 19.98
N THR A 54 25.85 8.61 19.21
CA THR A 54 25.04 9.83 19.38
C THR A 54 24.22 9.82 20.66
N ILE A 55 23.65 8.68 21.06
CA ILE A 55 22.87 8.53 22.30
C ILE A 55 23.75 8.66 23.54
N THR A 56 25.00 8.21 23.46
CA THR A 56 25.97 8.34 24.56
C THR A 56 26.32 9.81 24.82
N ASP A 57 26.22 10.66 23.79
CA ASP A 57 26.33 12.10 23.92
C ASP A 57 25.00 12.75 24.33
N HIS A 58 24.90 13.12 25.61
CA HIS A 58 23.68 13.65 26.22
C HIS A 58 23.21 14.96 25.56
N GLU A 59 24.12 15.79 25.04
CA GLU A 59 23.75 17.05 24.37
C GLU A 59 23.10 16.77 23.01
N SER A 60 23.63 15.80 22.25
CA SER A 60 23.07 15.32 20.99
C SER A 60 21.71 14.65 21.18
N LEU A 61 21.53 13.82 22.22
CA LEU A 61 20.24 13.17 22.51
C LEU A 61 19.13 14.19 22.86
N VAL A 62 19.44 15.20 23.67
CA VAL A 62 18.48 16.28 23.97
C VAL A 62 18.18 17.10 22.71
N GLY A 63 19.17 17.32 21.84
CA GLY A 63 18.98 17.94 20.53
C GLY A 63 18.02 17.14 19.63
N VAL A 64 18.21 15.81 19.54
CA VAL A 64 17.34 14.91 18.78
C VAL A 64 15.93 14.89 19.35
N ILE A 65 15.74 14.80 20.67
CA ILE A 65 14.41 14.84 21.30
C ILE A 65 13.71 16.16 21.00
N ARG A 66 14.42 17.30 21.04
CA ARG A 66 13.85 18.61 20.68
C ARG A 66 13.48 18.69 19.20
N LEU A 67 14.35 18.20 18.31
CA LEU A 67 14.05 18.11 16.88
C LEU A 67 12.81 17.26 16.64
N LEU A 68 12.73 16.06 17.24
CA LEU A 68 11.55 15.20 17.17
C LEU A 68 10.31 15.92 17.71
N GLN A 69 10.43 16.59 18.87
CA GLN A 69 9.33 17.32 19.49
C GLN A 69 8.83 18.50 18.64
N ASP A 70 9.72 19.21 17.94
CA ASP A 70 9.36 20.29 17.01
C ASP A 70 8.75 19.73 15.71
N HIS A 71 9.25 18.61 15.19
CA HIS A 71 8.70 17.93 14.00
C HIS A 71 7.31 17.32 14.29
N LEU A 72 7.08 16.87 15.53
CA LEU A 72 5.78 16.39 16.01
C LEU A 72 4.72 17.51 16.10
N GLN A 73 5.09 18.79 15.99
CA GLN A 73 4.12 19.91 15.97
C GLN A 73 3.50 20.17 14.60
N GLY A 74 3.88 19.41 13.57
CA GLY A 74 3.26 19.42 12.25
C GLY A 74 4.10 20.08 11.16
N ALA A 75 3.72 19.84 9.90
CA ALA A 75 4.43 20.35 8.74
C ALA A 75 4.37 21.89 8.67
N ASN A 76 5.52 22.51 8.40
CA ASN A 76 5.64 23.94 8.14
C ASN A 76 6.12 24.18 6.69
N ASN A 77 6.26 25.44 6.28
CA ASN A 77 6.67 25.78 4.91
C ASN A 77 8.11 25.32 4.56
N GLU A 78 8.93 24.98 5.54
CA GLU A 78 10.30 24.48 5.31
C GLU A 78 10.30 23.07 4.72
N TRP A 79 9.18 22.34 4.83
CA TRP A 79 9.02 20.99 4.28
C TRP A 79 8.65 21.02 2.80
N ILE A 80 8.26 22.17 2.24
CA ILE A 80 7.78 22.28 0.86
C ILE A 80 8.80 21.73 -0.16
N PRO A 81 10.10 22.08 -0.10
CA PRO A 81 11.08 21.55 -1.05
C PRO A 81 11.16 20.01 -0.99
N TRP A 82 11.19 19.44 0.21
CA TRP A 82 11.21 17.99 0.40
C TRP A 82 9.93 17.31 -0.12
N ILE A 83 8.75 17.88 0.15
CA ILE A 83 7.47 17.37 -0.38
C ILE A 83 7.46 17.43 -1.91
N GLN A 84 7.98 18.51 -2.51
CA GLN A 84 8.07 18.65 -3.97
C GLN A 84 9.00 17.61 -4.59
N GLU A 85 10.18 17.39 -4.01
CA GLU A 85 11.11 16.36 -4.46
C GLU A 85 10.49 14.97 -4.35
N ARG A 86 9.83 14.68 -3.22
CA ARG A 86 9.11 13.42 -3.00
C ARG A 86 7.96 13.21 -3.99
N PHE A 87 7.21 14.27 -4.30
CA PHE A 87 6.17 14.26 -5.32
C PHE A 87 6.74 13.93 -6.70
N LEU A 88 7.84 14.58 -7.10
CA LEU A 88 8.48 14.36 -8.40
C LEU A 88 9.11 12.98 -8.51
N SER A 89 9.77 12.49 -7.45
CA SER A 89 10.33 11.14 -7.39
C SER A 89 9.24 10.09 -7.58
N THR A 90 8.10 10.27 -6.90
CA THR A 90 6.93 9.39 -7.04
C THR A 90 6.37 9.40 -8.46
N LEU A 91 6.23 10.58 -9.08
CA LEU A 91 5.76 10.67 -10.47
C LEU A 91 6.74 10.03 -11.45
N ALA A 92 8.04 10.29 -11.29
CA ALA A 92 9.07 9.68 -12.11
C ALA A 92 9.01 8.16 -12.02
N ALA A 93 8.82 7.59 -10.83
CA ALA A 93 8.71 6.15 -10.63
C ALA A 93 7.48 5.56 -11.31
N ALA A 94 6.33 6.23 -11.18
CA ALA A 94 5.11 5.79 -11.86
C ALA A 94 5.22 5.85 -13.39
N ILE A 95 5.90 6.86 -13.93
CA ILE A 95 6.17 6.96 -15.37
C ILE A 95 7.09 5.82 -15.83
N THR A 96 8.20 5.57 -15.13
CA THR A 96 9.13 4.49 -15.47
C THR A 96 8.44 3.12 -15.43
N GLU A 97 7.65 2.84 -14.39
CA GLU A 97 6.85 1.62 -14.27
C GLU A 97 5.81 1.48 -15.39
N ALA A 98 5.17 2.59 -15.78
CA ALA A 98 4.22 2.60 -16.89
C ALA A 98 4.90 2.34 -18.24
N ILE A 99 6.11 2.87 -18.47
CA ILE A 99 6.91 2.56 -19.67
C ILE A 99 7.25 1.06 -19.70
N GLN A 100 7.75 0.49 -18.59
CA GLN A 100 8.05 -0.94 -18.49
C GLN A 100 6.82 -1.82 -18.74
N SER A 101 5.67 -1.41 -18.21
CA SER A 101 4.39 -2.12 -18.41
C SER A 101 3.91 -2.06 -19.86
N LEU A 102 4.15 -0.94 -20.55
CA LEU A 102 3.74 -0.73 -21.93
C LEU A 102 4.68 -1.42 -22.94
N CYS A 103 5.96 -1.54 -22.59
CA CYS A 103 7.00 -2.11 -23.44
C CYS A 103 7.74 -3.27 -22.74
N PRO A 104 7.06 -4.40 -22.43
CA PRO A 104 7.63 -5.48 -21.63
C PRO A 104 8.74 -6.28 -22.31
N GLU A 105 8.85 -6.20 -23.64
CA GLU A 105 9.90 -6.88 -24.41
C GLU A 105 11.28 -6.22 -24.28
N VAL A 106 11.33 -4.98 -23.80
CA VAL A 106 12.56 -4.23 -23.61
C VAL A 106 12.86 -4.16 -22.11
N ASN A 107 14.13 -4.30 -21.74
CA ASN A 107 14.55 -4.18 -20.36
C ASN A 107 14.56 -2.71 -19.93
N ALA A 108 13.46 -2.23 -19.33
CA ALA A 108 13.36 -0.85 -18.85
C ALA A 108 14.01 -0.65 -17.46
N GLU A 109 14.61 -1.67 -16.84
CA GLU A 109 15.54 -1.47 -15.71
C GLU A 109 16.76 -0.61 -16.10
N SER A 110 16.99 -0.42 -17.41
CA SER A 110 17.98 0.53 -17.93
C SER A 110 17.55 1.99 -17.86
N LEU A 111 16.28 2.28 -17.54
CA LEU A 111 15.76 3.63 -17.48
C LEU A 111 16.19 4.32 -16.19
N LEU A 112 16.87 5.44 -16.33
CA LEU A 112 17.35 6.27 -15.24
C LEU A 112 16.58 7.59 -15.24
N PRO A 113 15.66 7.78 -14.28
CA PRO A 113 14.99 9.05 -14.08
C PRO A 113 15.91 10.04 -13.36
N ASP A 114 15.96 11.26 -13.86
CA ASP A 114 16.66 12.40 -13.29
C ASP A 114 15.69 13.58 -13.14
N ILE A 115 15.73 14.26 -12.00
CA ILE A 115 14.76 15.27 -11.59
C ILE A 115 15.47 16.59 -11.39
N ASN A 116 15.02 17.61 -12.11
CA ASN A 116 15.53 18.96 -11.98
C ASN A 116 14.37 19.93 -11.74
N THR A 117 14.35 20.54 -10.55
CA THR A 117 13.50 21.70 -10.27
C THR A 117 14.18 22.92 -10.89
N LEU A 118 13.70 23.38 -12.05
CA LEU A 118 14.28 24.54 -12.73
C LEU A 118 14.07 25.78 -11.86
N GLY A 119 15.10 26.11 -11.06
CA GLY A 119 15.10 27.24 -10.14
C GLY A 119 15.38 28.58 -10.82
N ASP A 120 15.94 28.58 -12.02
CA ASP A 120 16.23 29.81 -12.77
C ASP A 120 16.32 29.47 -14.26
N GLU A 121 15.48 30.13 -15.07
CA GLU A 121 15.86 30.89 -16.29
C GLU A 121 14.71 31.00 -17.32
N ASP A 122 13.74 30.07 -17.41
CA ASP A 122 12.69 30.17 -18.46
C ASP A 122 11.22 30.19 -17.96
N VAL A 123 10.83 29.42 -16.94
CA VAL A 123 9.47 29.46 -16.35
C VAL A 123 9.52 29.10 -14.85
N PRO A 124 9.23 30.06 -13.94
CA PRO A 124 9.19 29.78 -12.50
C PRO A 124 8.15 28.70 -12.18
N GLY A 125 8.55 27.69 -11.40
CA GLY A 125 7.64 26.66 -10.90
C GLY A 125 7.44 25.45 -11.82
N LEU A 126 8.22 25.31 -12.90
CA LEU A 126 8.21 24.11 -13.74
C LEU A 126 9.31 23.13 -13.30
N ALA A 127 8.93 21.92 -12.91
CA ALA A 127 9.87 20.82 -12.72
C ALA A 127 10.06 20.02 -14.01
N ARG A 128 11.26 19.46 -14.22
CA ARG A 128 11.57 18.61 -15.37
C ARG A 128 12.04 17.24 -14.89
N ILE A 129 11.39 16.20 -15.41
CA ILE A 129 11.79 14.80 -15.22
C ILE A 129 12.38 14.32 -16.55
N TRP A 130 13.64 13.93 -16.54
CA TRP A 130 14.31 13.29 -17.67
C TRP A 130 14.32 11.79 -17.44
N ILE A 131 14.01 11.00 -18.47
CA ILE A 131 14.12 9.55 -18.42
C ILE A 131 15.07 9.15 -19.54
N SER A 132 16.19 8.56 -19.16
CA SER A 132 17.30 8.25 -20.06
C SER A 132 17.66 6.78 -20.00
N GLU A 133 18.25 6.24 -21.06
CA GLU A 133 18.73 4.87 -21.08
C GLU A 133 20.20 4.81 -20.66
N ASN A 134 20.56 3.86 -19.79
CA ASN A 134 21.90 3.75 -19.23
C ASN A 134 22.95 3.10 -20.16
N GLN A 135 22.55 2.61 -21.34
CA GLN A 135 23.44 1.94 -22.30
C GLN A 135 23.90 2.89 -23.41
N PRO A 136 25.21 2.92 -23.75
CA PRO A 136 25.71 3.68 -24.89
C PRO A 136 25.01 3.26 -26.20
N GLY A 137 24.40 4.22 -26.88
CA GLY A 137 23.67 3.99 -28.14
C GLY A 137 22.18 3.63 -27.99
N GLY A 138 21.71 3.45 -26.75
CA GLY A 138 20.33 3.09 -26.44
C GLY A 138 20.02 1.61 -26.70
N LEU A 139 19.15 1.05 -25.87
CA LEU A 139 18.45 -0.22 -26.06
C LEU A 139 17.17 -0.07 -26.90
N GLY A 140 16.73 1.16 -27.17
CA GLY A 140 15.53 1.42 -27.97
C GLY A 140 14.23 1.41 -27.16
N VAL A 141 14.31 1.48 -25.82
CA VAL A 141 13.15 1.49 -24.91
C VAL A 141 12.32 2.74 -25.16
N ILE A 142 12.96 3.90 -25.23
CA ILE A 142 12.30 5.19 -25.42
C ILE A 142 11.67 5.27 -26.82
N GLU A 143 12.33 4.77 -27.86
CA GLU A 143 11.76 4.72 -29.20
C GLU A 143 10.54 3.79 -29.26
N ALA A 144 10.61 2.60 -28.66
CA ALA A 144 9.50 1.67 -28.57
C ALA A 144 8.32 2.27 -27.77
N PHE A 145 8.63 2.95 -26.68
CA PHE A 145 7.67 3.69 -25.87
C PHE A 145 6.97 4.77 -26.70
N VAL A 146 7.73 5.64 -27.38
CA VAL A 146 7.17 6.74 -28.18
C VAL A 146 6.24 6.21 -29.28
N GLN A 147 6.63 5.13 -29.97
CA GLN A 147 5.77 4.50 -30.99
C GLN A 147 4.45 3.98 -30.40
N THR A 148 4.51 3.39 -29.22
CA THR A 148 3.33 2.84 -28.54
C THR A 148 2.46 3.96 -27.95
N TYR A 149 3.08 4.97 -27.33
CA TYR A 149 2.41 6.13 -26.74
C TYR A 149 1.62 6.92 -27.77
N VAL A 150 2.19 7.20 -28.95
CA VAL A 150 1.49 7.92 -30.04
C VAL A 150 0.22 7.18 -30.48
N SER A 151 0.22 5.85 -30.37
CA SER A 151 -0.93 5.01 -30.76
C SER A 151 -2.04 5.01 -29.71
N ASP A 152 -1.71 5.12 -28.42
CA ASP A 152 -2.69 5.15 -27.32
C ASP A 152 -2.16 5.85 -26.05
N PRO A 153 -2.20 7.19 -26.00
CA PRO A 153 -1.71 7.96 -24.84
C PRO A 153 -2.49 7.68 -23.55
N ARG A 154 -3.78 7.36 -23.67
CA ARG A 154 -4.66 7.11 -22.52
C ARG A 154 -4.30 5.83 -21.80
N THR A 155 -3.95 4.77 -22.54
CA THR A 155 -3.45 3.53 -21.95
C THR A 155 -2.18 3.79 -21.12
N PHE A 156 -1.26 4.63 -21.59
CA PHE A 156 -0.09 5.00 -20.82
C PHE A 156 -0.45 5.73 -19.51
N TRP A 157 -1.29 6.76 -19.56
CA TRP A 157 -1.69 7.48 -18.34
C TRP A 157 -2.52 6.61 -17.39
N ALA A 158 -3.32 5.67 -17.90
CA ALA A 158 -3.99 4.68 -17.08
C ALA A 158 -2.99 3.76 -16.36
N LEU A 159 -1.87 3.40 -17.00
CA LEU A 159 -0.79 2.65 -16.37
C LEU A 159 -0.06 3.50 -15.31
N VAL A 160 0.19 4.78 -15.57
CA VAL A 160 0.74 5.72 -14.56
C VAL A 160 -0.18 5.83 -13.35
N SER A 161 -1.48 6.04 -13.58
CA SER A 161 -2.48 6.09 -12.50
C SER A 161 -2.56 4.77 -11.73
N ARG A 162 -2.41 3.62 -12.40
CA ARG A 162 -2.35 2.31 -11.75
C ARG A 162 -1.09 2.16 -10.90
N ALA A 163 0.06 2.60 -11.38
CA ALA A 163 1.33 2.55 -10.65
C ALA A 163 1.30 3.43 -9.39
N LEU A 164 0.65 4.60 -9.47
CA LEU A 164 0.40 5.46 -8.31
C LEU A 164 -0.73 4.94 -7.39
N GLY A 165 -1.42 3.86 -7.76
CA GLY A 165 -2.43 3.22 -6.93
C GLY A 165 -1.83 2.41 -5.78
N PRO A 166 -2.67 1.82 -4.90
CA PRO A 166 -2.19 0.92 -3.86
C PRO A 166 -1.42 -0.27 -4.44
N CYS A 167 -0.26 -0.56 -3.86
CA CYS A 167 0.55 -1.71 -4.25
C CYS A 167 -0.08 -3.04 -3.77
N GLN A 168 0.48 -4.18 -4.17
CA GLN A 168 -0.08 -5.49 -3.80
C GLN A 168 -0.13 -5.69 -2.28
N THR A 169 0.94 -5.32 -1.56
CA THR A 169 1.02 -5.49 -0.11
C THR A 169 -0.02 -4.66 0.61
N GLU A 170 -0.25 -3.41 0.18
CA GLU A 170 -1.31 -2.56 0.73
C GLU A 170 -2.71 -3.15 0.52
N ARG A 171 -2.98 -3.70 -0.66
CA ARG A 171 -4.29 -4.33 -0.94
C ARG A 171 -4.52 -5.57 -0.09
N VAL A 172 -3.46 -6.36 0.15
CA VAL A 172 -3.53 -7.53 1.02
C VAL A 172 -3.79 -7.09 2.46
N GLU A 173 -3.02 -6.14 2.96
CA GLU A 173 -3.19 -5.49 4.28
C GLU A 173 -4.65 -5.04 4.49
N GLU A 174 -5.16 -4.19 3.60
CA GLU A 174 -6.53 -3.66 3.64
C GLU A 174 -7.58 -4.79 3.61
N THR A 175 -7.39 -5.80 2.75
CA THR A 175 -8.31 -6.94 2.64
C THR A 175 -8.30 -7.79 3.91
N LEU A 176 -7.14 -8.03 4.52
CA LEU A 176 -7.02 -8.79 5.77
C LEU A 176 -7.70 -8.05 6.92
N ARG A 177 -7.52 -6.73 7.00
CA ARG A 177 -8.20 -5.90 8.01
C ARG A 177 -9.72 -5.99 7.88
N HIS A 178 -10.25 -5.75 6.68
CA HIS A 178 -11.69 -5.87 6.42
C HIS A 178 -12.22 -7.28 6.66
N PHE A 179 -11.44 -8.31 6.33
CA PHE A 179 -11.79 -9.68 6.65
C PHE A 179 -11.91 -9.89 8.17
N LEU A 180 -10.96 -9.37 8.96
CA LEU A 180 -10.99 -9.46 10.43
C LEU A 180 -12.19 -8.73 11.02
N GLU A 181 -12.46 -7.49 10.60
CA GLU A 181 -13.61 -6.69 11.06
C GLU A 181 -14.94 -7.44 10.84
N ASN A 182 -15.06 -8.16 9.71
CA ASN A 182 -16.28 -8.84 9.32
C ASN A 182 -16.31 -10.33 9.66
N ARG A 183 -15.24 -10.88 10.26
CA ARG A 183 -15.07 -12.33 10.51
C ARG A 183 -16.21 -12.97 11.31
N GLN A 184 -16.86 -12.19 12.17
CA GLN A 184 -17.96 -12.64 13.04
C GLN A 184 -19.34 -12.52 12.36
N SER A 185 -19.43 -11.77 11.26
CA SER A 185 -20.66 -11.56 10.50
C SER A 185 -20.89 -12.71 9.50
N PRO A 186 -22.13 -13.23 9.35
CA PRO A 186 -22.44 -14.18 8.30
C PRO A 186 -22.02 -13.62 6.92
N PRO A 187 -21.42 -14.43 6.04
CA PRO A 187 -21.28 -15.90 6.08
C PRO A 187 -19.98 -16.44 6.73
N PHE A 188 -19.09 -15.57 7.23
CA PHE A 188 -17.71 -15.94 7.55
C PHE A 188 -17.50 -16.95 8.70
N PRO A 189 -18.23 -16.90 9.84
CA PRO A 189 -17.94 -17.78 10.99
C PRO A 189 -17.96 -19.27 10.65
N ALA A 190 -18.97 -19.70 9.89
CA ALA A 190 -19.12 -21.10 9.50
C ALA A 190 -18.03 -21.55 8.52
N ARG A 191 -17.57 -20.65 7.64
CA ARG A 191 -16.53 -20.93 6.64
C ARG A 191 -15.15 -21.00 7.28
N ILE A 192 -14.84 -20.06 8.17
CA ILE A 192 -13.61 -20.05 8.97
C ILE A 192 -13.50 -21.35 9.78
N ALA A 193 -14.58 -21.74 10.48
CA ALA A 193 -14.60 -22.98 11.25
C ALA A 193 -14.40 -24.23 10.38
N ALA A 194 -14.98 -24.26 9.17
CA ALA A 194 -14.79 -25.37 8.24
C ALA A 194 -13.33 -25.49 7.76
N VAL A 195 -12.66 -24.37 7.47
CA VAL A 195 -11.23 -24.38 7.10
C VAL A 195 -10.36 -24.89 8.24
N ARG A 196 -10.59 -24.43 9.48
CA ARG A 196 -9.79 -24.84 10.65
C ARG A 196 -9.95 -26.30 11.05
N LYS A 197 -11.14 -26.87 10.83
CA LYS A 197 -11.50 -28.24 11.23
C LYS A 197 -11.26 -29.28 10.14
N ALA A 198 -10.88 -28.88 8.94
CA ALA A 198 -10.62 -29.83 7.86
C ALA A 198 -9.39 -30.68 8.20
N GLU A 199 -9.56 -32.00 8.19
CA GLU A 199 -8.48 -32.96 8.51
C GLU A 199 -7.88 -33.56 7.24
N ARG A 200 -8.68 -33.66 6.17
CA ARG A 200 -8.23 -34.18 4.87
C ARG A 200 -7.96 -33.07 3.87
N LEU A 201 -7.05 -33.35 2.93
CA LEU A 201 -6.67 -32.40 1.88
C LEU A 201 -7.85 -32.00 0.97
N ASP A 202 -8.74 -32.94 0.64
CA ASP A 202 -9.93 -32.67 -0.17
C ASP A 202 -10.94 -31.78 0.58
N GLU A 203 -11.19 -32.08 1.87
CA GLU A 203 -12.02 -31.25 2.73
C GLU A 203 -11.48 -29.83 2.86
N LEU A 204 -10.16 -29.69 3.03
CA LEU A 204 -9.50 -28.39 3.16
C LEU A 204 -9.59 -27.59 1.86
N THR A 205 -9.40 -28.25 0.71
CA THR A 205 -9.52 -27.63 -0.62
C THR A 205 -10.94 -27.13 -0.86
N ASP A 206 -11.94 -27.93 -0.52
CA ASP A 206 -13.36 -27.54 -0.61
C ASP A 206 -13.72 -26.40 0.35
N ALA A 207 -13.20 -26.43 1.57
CA ALA A 207 -13.44 -25.38 2.57
C ALA A 207 -12.87 -24.04 2.12
N TRP A 208 -11.63 -24.02 1.60
CA TRP A 208 -11.02 -22.83 1.03
C TRP A 208 -11.74 -22.33 -0.22
N ALA A 209 -12.17 -23.23 -1.11
CA ALA A 209 -12.92 -22.85 -2.31
C ALA A 209 -14.24 -22.17 -1.95
N ARG A 210 -14.93 -22.65 -0.90
CA ARG A 210 -16.15 -22.01 -0.38
C ARG A 210 -15.85 -20.67 0.28
N LEU A 211 -14.84 -20.59 1.14
CA LEU A 211 -14.47 -19.32 1.80
C LEU A 211 -14.12 -18.24 0.78
N ARG A 212 -13.31 -18.57 -0.24
CA ARG A 212 -12.94 -17.63 -1.31
C ARG A 212 -14.15 -17.12 -2.10
N ARG A 213 -15.14 -17.98 -2.33
CA ARG A 213 -16.40 -17.58 -2.99
C ARG A 213 -17.16 -16.58 -2.14
N GLU A 214 -17.30 -16.84 -0.84
CA GLU A 214 -18.01 -15.94 0.08
C GLU A 214 -17.27 -14.62 0.27
N MET A 215 -15.93 -14.64 0.32
CA MET A 215 -15.10 -13.43 0.29
C MET A 215 -15.38 -12.61 -0.98
N PHE A 216 -15.33 -13.25 -2.14
CA PHE A 216 -15.62 -12.58 -3.41
C PHE A 216 -17.06 -12.04 -3.47
N ASP A 217 -18.05 -12.81 -3.01
CA ASP A 217 -19.45 -12.40 -3.01
C ASP A 217 -19.69 -11.20 -2.09
N PHE A 218 -18.98 -11.14 -0.95
CA PHE A 218 -18.94 -10.02 -0.01
C PHE A 218 -18.14 -8.81 -0.54
N GLY A 219 -17.32 -8.98 -1.58
CA GLY A 219 -16.51 -7.91 -2.18
C GLY A 219 -15.09 -7.81 -1.61
N LEU A 220 -14.59 -8.83 -0.92
CA LEU A 220 -13.18 -8.96 -0.53
C LEU A 220 -12.37 -9.62 -1.65
N ASP A 221 -11.11 -9.18 -1.83
CA ASP A 221 -10.18 -9.86 -2.73
C ASP A 221 -9.91 -11.29 -2.23
N ALA A 222 -10.03 -12.26 -3.14
CA ALA A 222 -9.80 -13.69 -2.90
C ALA A 222 -8.58 -14.20 -3.70
N SER A 223 -7.62 -13.31 -3.97
CA SER A 223 -6.35 -13.59 -4.62
C SER A 223 -5.50 -14.59 -3.83
N GLN A 224 -4.49 -15.14 -4.50
CA GLN A 224 -3.59 -16.12 -3.88
C GLN A 224 -2.78 -15.50 -2.74
N SER A 225 -2.39 -14.23 -2.84
CA SER A 225 -1.62 -13.53 -1.79
C SER A 225 -2.43 -13.34 -0.51
N VAL A 226 -3.71 -12.97 -0.63
CA VAL A 226 -4.64 -12.89 0.51
C VAL A 226 -4.87 -14.27 1.11
N THR A 227 -5.19 -15.26 0.25
CA THR A 227 -5.44 -16.65 0.70
C THR A 227 -4.25 -17.24 1.44
N SER A 228 -3.04 -17.05 0.89
CA SER A 228 -1.79 -17.49 1.52
C SER A 228 -1.58 -16.80 2.86
N SER A 229 -1.82 -15.49 2.93
CA SER A 229 -1.66 -14.73 4.19
C SER A 229 -2.66 -15.16 5.25
N LEU A 230 -3.91 -15.41 4.88
CA LEU A 230 -4.90 -15.99 5.78
C LEU A 230 -4.47 -17.38 6.25
N ALA A 231 -4.03 -18.27 5.35
CA ALA A 231 -3.63 -19.63 5.71
C ALA A 231 -2.42 -19.68 6.65
N THR A 232 -1.43 -18.79 6.45
CA THR A 232 -0.19 -18.80 7.23
C THR A 232 -0.27 -18.02 8.53
N ARG A 233 -1.21 -17.08 8.69
CA ARG A 233 -1.33 -16.27 9.92
C ARG A 233 -2.57 -16.59 10.73
N PHE A 234 -3.71 -16.74 10.06
CA PHE A 234 -5.03 -16.66 10.69
C PHE A 234 -5.77 -18.01 10.72
N LEU A 235 -5.80 -18.72 9.60
CA LEU A 235 -6.57 -19.95 9.38
C LEU A 235 -5.68 -21.20 9.38
N ARG A 236 -4.68 -21.25 10.26
CA ARG A 236 -3.87 -22.46 10.40
C ARG A 236 -4.76 -23.63 10.86
N PRO A 237 -4.50 -24.86 10.40
CA PRO A 237 -5.25 -26.03 10.87
C PRO A 237 -5.21 -26.10 12.40
N ASN A 238 -6.37 -26.32 13.03
CA ASN A 238 -6.54 -26.36 14.49
C ASN A 238 -6.10 -25.10 15.26
N SER A 239 -6.00 -23.93 14.61
CA SER A 239 -5.68 -22.68 15.31
C SER A 239 -6.79 -22.29 16.28
N ASP A 240 -6.40 -21.75 17.44
CA ASP A 240 -7.31 -21.25 18.45
C ASP A 240 -8.04 -19.98 17.95
N PRO A 241 -9.39 -19.92 17.99
CA PRO A 241 -10.13 -18.71 17.63
C PRO A 241 -9.72 -17.46 18.41
N ARG A 242 -9.15 -17.61 19.62
CA ARG A 242 -8.64 -16.48 20.43
C ARG A 242 -7.46 -15.77 19.78
N VAL A 243 -6.76 -16.41 18.83
CA VAL A 243 -5.73 -15.75 18.00
C VAL A 243 -6.37 -14.62 17.19
N ASP A 244 -7.63 -14.78 16.79
CA ASP A 244 -8.31 -13.82 15.93
C ASP A 244 -8.63 -12.54 16.67
N ASP A 245 -9.13 -12.72 17.88
CA ASP A 245 -9.47 -11.62 18.78
C ASP A 245 -8.19 -10.89 19.20
N LEU A 246 -7.14 -11.63 19.60
CA LEU A 246 -5.84 -11.01 19.89
C LEU A 246 -5.27 -10.23 18.69
N THR A 247 -5.37 -10.78 17.47
CA THR A 247 -4.88 -10.11 16.25
C THR A 247 -5.65 -8.82 16.00
N HIS A 248 -6.97 -8.84 16.20
CA HIS A 248 -7.83 -7.67 16.05
C HIS A 248 -7.52 -6.60 17.10
N ASP A 249 -7.39 -6.99 18.37
CA ASP A 249 -7.06 -6.10 19.49
C ASP A 249 -5.70 -5.42 19.28
N LEU A 250 -4.71 -6.16 18.76
CA LEU A 250 -3.39 -5.62 18.42
C LEU A 250 -3.47 -4.60 17.27
N LEU A 251 -4.31 -4.83 16.26
CA LEU A 251 -4.52 -3.87 15.16
C LEU A 251 -5.20 -2.60 15.64
N GLU A 252 -6.26 -2.71 16.46
CA GLU A 252 -6.91 -1.54 17.05
C GLU A 252 -5.92 -0.74 17.92
N SER A 253 -5.14 -1.43 18.75
CA SER A 253 -4.10 -0.78 19.58
C SER A 253 -3.05 -0.05 18.75
N TRP A 254 -2.68 -0.61 17.58
CA TRP A 254 -1.75 0.04 16.66
C TRP A 254 -2.35 1.30 16.03
N GLU A 255 -3.61 1.23 15.59
CA GLU A 255 -4.32 2.38 15.05
C GLU A 255 -4.52 3.49 16.07
N GLU A 256 -4.85 3.14 17.32
CA GLU A 256 -4.95 4.10 18.43
C GLU A 256 -3.61 4.78 18.71
N LEU A 257 -2.50 4.04 18.67
CA LEU A 257 -1.17 4.58 18.83
C LEU A 257 -0.81 5.56 17.69
N GLU A 258 -1.07 5.19 16.44
CA GLU A 258 -0.84 6.07 15.29
C GLU A 258 -1.70 7.33 15.37
N ALA A 259 -2.98 7.20 15.75
CA ALA A 259 -3.89 8.32 15.93
C ALA A 259 -3.46 9.27 17.06
N LEU A 260 -2.93 8.72 18.16
CA LEU A 260 -2.38 9.49 19.27
C LEU A 260 -1.12 10.27 18.86
N LEU A 261 -0.24 9.64 18.09
CA LEU A 261 1.02 10.24 17.65
C LEU A 261 0.84 11.20 16.47
N GLY A 262 -0.20 11.01 15.64
CA GLY A 262 -0.36 11.72 14.38
C GLY A 262 0.61 11.25 13.27
N HIS A 263 1.29 10.11 13.50
CA HIS A 263 2.30 9.56 12.60
C HIS A 263 2.14 8.05 12.46
N GLU A 264 2.50 7.52 11.30
CA GLU A 264 2.58 6.08 11.06
C GLU A 264 3.72 5.47 11.87
N VAL A 265 3.48 4.28 12.43
CA VAL A 265 4.43 3.57 13.29
C VAL A 265 4.83 2.27 12.59
N ASP A 266 6.13 2.01 12.46
CA ASP A 266 6.63 0.76 11.90
C ASP A 266 6.20 -0.47 12.74
N LEU A 267 5.99 -1.61 12.07
CA LEU A 267 5.50 -2.83 12.71
C LEU A 267 6.42 -3.33 13.83
N TRP A 268 7.74 -3.26 13.65
CA TRP A 268 8.69 -3.69 14.68
C TRP A 268 8.74 -2.74 15.86
N VAL A 269 8.58 -1.44 15.61
CA VAL A 269 8.40 -0.43 16.67
C VAL A 269 7.16 -0.76 17.48
N PHE A 270 6.01 -0.94 16.81
CA PHE A 270 4.75 -1.30 17.47
C PHE A 270 4.89 -2.61 18.28
N ALA A 271 5.46 -3.66 17.67
CA ALA A 271 5.67 -4.95 18.33
C ALA A 271 6.55 -4.82 19.59
N SER A 272 7.58 -3.97 19.55
CA SER A 272 8.44 -3.72 20.70
C SER A 272 7.73 -2.96 21.82
N VAL A 273 6.87 -2.00 21.45
CA VAL A 273 6.09 -1.20 22.42
C VAL A 273 4.99 -2.05 23.05
N VAL A 274 4.19 -2.75 22.27
CA VAL A 274 3.02 -3.50 22.76
C VAL A 274 3.43 -4.69 23.63
N THR A 275 4.60 -5.28 23.36
CA THR A 275 5.14 -6.35 24.21
C THR A 275 5.71 -5.83 25.52
N ALA A 276 5.80 -4.52 25.76
CA ALA A 276 6.13 -4.00 27.09
C ALA A 276 4.94 -4.16 28.07
N ASP A 277 3.70 -4.28 27.58
CA ASP A 277 2.51 -4.49 28.42
C ASP A 277 2.48 -5.93 28.98
N PRO A 278 2.50 -6.11 30.32
CA PRO A 278 2.41 -7.43 30.94
C PRO A 278 1.16 -8.23 30.56
N ASN A 279 0.03 -7.58 30.30
CA ASN A 279 -1.22 -8.24 29.91
C ASN A 279 -1.10 -8.85 28.51
N ILE A 280 -0.56 -8.10 27.55
CA ILE A 280 -0.31 -8.59 26.19
C ILE A 280 0.70 -9.75 26.21
N ARG A 281 1.77 -9.66 27.02
CA ARG A 281 2.70 -10.79 27.21
C ARG A 281 1.99 -12.05 27.68
N GLN A 282 1.11 -11.91 28.67
CA GLN A 282 0.35 -13.04 29.21
C GLN A 282 -0.59 -13.65 28.15
N GLN A 283 -1.26 -12.82 27.36
CA GLN A 283 -2.12 -13.26 26.26
C GLN A 283 -1.31 -14.00 25.19
N LEU A 284 -0.18 -13.45 24.75
CA LEU A 284 0.72 -14.11 23.78
C LEU A 284 1.22 -15.47 24.29
N ALA A 285 1.62 -15.55 25.57
CA ALA A 285 2.04 -16.82 26.18
C ALA A 285 0.90 -17.85 26.23
N THR A 286 -0.32 -17.42 26.52
CA THR A 286 -1.48 -18.30 26.71
C THR A 286 -2.10 -18.77 25.39
N ILE A 287 -2.15 -17.89 24.39
CA ILE A 287 -2.87 -18.10 23.13
C ILE A 287 -1.92 -18.64 22.05
N VAL A 288 -0.73 -18.07 21.93
CA VAL A 288 0.25 -18.41 20.89
C VAL A 288 1.32 -19.37 21.41
N GLY A 289 1.40 -19.59 22.72
CA GLY A 289 2.45 -20.41 23.34
C GLY A 289 3.81 -19.72 23.34
N ALA A 290 3.83 -18.38 23.19
CA ALA A 290 5.04 -17.59 23.11
C ALA A 290 5.70 -17.49 24.50
N VAL A 291 6.76 -18.26 24.71
CA VAL A 291 7.57 -18.21 25.94
C VAL A 291 9.01 -17.91 25.56
N GLY A 292 9.50 -16.73 25.91
CA GLY A 292 10.84 -16.30 25.55
C GLY A 292 11.14 -14.85 25.95
N GLY A 293 12.31 -14.37 25.54
CA GLY A 293 12.69 -12.96 25.71
C GLY A 293 11.87 -12.03 24.80
N ASP A 294 12.01 -10.73 25.04
CA ASP A 294 11.24 -9.68 24.37
C ASP A 294 11.28 -9.75 22.84
N GLU A 295 12.44 -10.04 22.25
CA GLU A 295 12.61 -10.16 20.80
C GLU A 295 11.75 -11.27 20.19
N LEU A 296 11.64 -12.41 20.89
CA LEU A 296 10.80 -13.51 20.45
C LEU A 296 9.32 -13.13 20.53
N LEU A 297 8.91 -12.42 21.60
CA LEU A 297 7.55 -11.92 21.73
C LEU A 297 7.20 -10.91 20.64
N ALA A 298 8.11 -9.96 20.35
CA ALA A 298 7.94 -8.99 19.26
C ALA A 298 7.82 -9.71 17.91
N SER A 299 8.66 -10.72 17.66
CA SER A 299 8.59 -11.55 16.46
C SER A 299 7.25 -12.29 16.32
N GLN A 300 6.62 -12.69 17.44
CA GLN A 300 5.26 -13.28 17.38
C GLN A 300 4.22 -12.25 16.96
N VAL A 301 4.28 -11.02 17.49
CA VAL A 301 3.39 -9.92 17.07
C VAL A 301 3.59 -9.63 15.57
N VAL A 302 4.83 -9.54 15.11
CA VAL A 302 5.17 -9.37 13.68
C VAL A 302 4.61 -10.52 12.84
N GLY A 303 4.60 -11.75 13.37
CA GLY A 303 4.06 -12.93 12.69
C GLY A 303 2.52 -12.97 12.63
N LEU A 304 1.83 -12.31 13.57
CA LEU A 304 0.37 -12.17 13.57
C LEU A 304 -0.09 -11.05 12.65
N LEU A 305 0.66 -9.95 12.62
CA LEU A 305 0.36 -8.76 11.86
C LEU A 305 1.04 -8.78 10.49
N TRP A 306 0.91 -7.66 9.77
CA TRP A 306 1.49 -7.43 8.47
C TRP A 306 1.99 -5.99 8.38
N PRO A 307 3.04 -5.73 7.59
CA PRO A 307 3.58 -4.39 7.45
C PRO A 307 2.56 -3.46 6.79
N ARG A 308 2.55 -2.20 7.22
CA ARG A 308 1.70 -1.10 6.69
C ARG A 308 2.48 0.22 6.71
N GLY A 309 1.83 1.28 6.24
CA GLY A 309 2.41 2.62 6.28
C GLY A 309 3.35 2.93 5.11
N TRP A 310 4.05 4.06 5.20
CA TRP A 310 4.79 4.67 4.09
C TRP A 310 5.87 3.77 3.52
N MET A 311 6.53 2.93 4.34
CA MET A 311 7.58 2.03 3.86
C MET A 311 7.02 0.99 2.88
N VAL A 312 5.80 0.49 3.13
CA VAL A 312 5.11 -0.45 2.23
C VAL A 312 4.68 0.24 0.95
N ARG A 313 4.24 1.50 1.05
CA ARG A 313 3.87 2.30 -0.13
C ARG A 313 5.08 2.59 -1.00
N SER A 314 6.17 2.98 -0.35
CA SER A 314 7.40 3.34 -1.02
C SER A 314 8.07 2.13 -1.66
N SER A 315 8.08 0.97 -1.00
CA SER A 315 8.63 -0.26 -1.58
C SER A 315 7.83 -0.79 -2.77
N GLY A 316 6.54 -0.48 -2.84
CA GLY A 316 5.69 -0.86 -3.97
C GLY A 316 5.95 -0.06 -5.26
N LEU A 317 6.68 1.06 -5.19
CA LEU A 317 6.97 1.91 -6.33
C LEU A 317 8.32 2.60 -6.13
N GLN A 318 9.39 2.04 -6.71
CA GLN A 318 10.75 2.55 -6.52
C GLN A 318 11.42 2.88 -7.84
N ASN A 319 12.36 3.82 -7.77
CA ASN A 319 13.32 4.07 -8.84
C ASN A 319 14.71 3.73 -8.34
N TYR A 320 15.49 3.08 -9.19
CA TYR A 320 16.92 2.95 -9.00
C TYR A 320 17.65 3.99 -9.86
N ASN A 321 18.54 4.77 -9.26
CA ASN A 321 19.46 5.64 -9.98
C ASN A 321 20.86 5.55 -9.34
N PRO A 322 21.90 5.08 -10.06
CA PRO A 322 23.25 4.95 -9.51
C PRO A 322 24.00 6.28 -9.39
N PHE A 323 23.46 7.37 -9.95
CA PHE A 323 24.11 8.69 -10.01
C PHE A 323 23.51 9.70 -9.03
N THR A 324 22.33 9.45 -8.49
CA THR A 324 21.63 10.37 -7.59
C THR A 324 20.69 9.59 -6.68
N ASP A 325 20.69 9.94 -5.40
CA ASP A 325 19.73 9.43 -4.44
C ASP A 325 18.43 10.23 -4.60
N LEU A 326 17.35 9.55 -4.99
CA LEU A 326 16.02 10.15 -5.09
C LEU A 326 15.27 9.96 -3.78
N GLU A 327 14.46 10.95 -3.39
CA GLU A 327 13.58 10.84 -2.23
C GLU A 327 12.66 9.61 -2.33
N PRO A 328 12.41 8.86 -1.24
CA PRO A 328 11.52 7.71 -1.24
C PRO A 328 10.11 8.08 -1.69
N THR A 329 9.49 7.28 -2.54
CA THR A 329 8.16 7.59 -3.09
C THR A 329 7.05 7.65 -2.01
N GLU A 330 5.98 8.39 -2.30
CA GLU A 330 4.75 8.45 -1.50
C GLU A 330 3.54 8.69 -2.39
N ARG A 331 2.84 7.60 -2.72
CA ARG A 331 1.67 7.62 -3.61
C ARG A 331 0.51 8.44 -3.05
N LEU A 332 0.40 8.62 -1.74
CA LEU A 332 -0.70 9.39 -1.14
C LEU A 332 -0.65 10.87 -1.52
N LEU A 333 0.51 11.39 -1.93
CA LEU A 333 0.63 12.72 -2.53
C LEU A 333 -0.20 12.88 -3.82
N PHE A 334 -0.48 11.77 -4.51
CA PHE A 334 -1.31 11.72 -5.72
C PHE A 334 -2.75 11.27 -5.46
N SER A 335 -3.10 10.89 -4.22
CA SER A 335 -4.44 10.38 -3.89
C SER A 335 -5.56 11.36 -4.25
N GLY A 336 -5.30 12.67 -4.21
CA GLY A 336 -6.23 13.71 -4.65
C GLY A 336 -6.41 13.80 -6.17
N LEU A 337 -5.36 13.45 -6.93
CA LEU A 337 -5.35 13.47 -8.40
C LEU A 337 -5.92 12.18 -9.00
N LEU A 338 -5.78 11.05 -8.30
CA LEU A 338 -6.27 9.73 -8.73
C LEU A 338 -7.72 9.45 -8.36
N ARG A 339 -8.43 10.44 -7.78
CA ARG A 339 -9.84 10.24 -7.39
C ARG A 339 -10.66 9.89 -8.63
N PRO A 340 -11.49 8.83 -8.59
CA PRO A 340 -12.44 8.58 -9.66
C PRO A 340 -13.37 9.77 -9.79
N ALA A 341 -13.28 10.47 -10.93
CA ALA A 341 -14.05 11.66 -11.21
C ALA A 341 -15.46 11.31 -11.70
N SER A 342 -16.23 10.50 -10.95
CA SER A 342 -17.68 10.41 -11.19
C SER A 342 -18.42 9.76 -10.02
N ASN A 343 -19.56 10.32 -9.63
CA ASN A 343 -20.56 9.56 -8.90
C ASN A 343 -21.03 8.40 -9.81
N PRO A 344 -21.02 7.14 -9.35
CA PRO A 344 -21.41 6.01 -10.19
C PRO A 344 -22.83 6.19 -10.73
N ILE A 345 -23.00 5.95 -12.03
CA ILE A 345 -24.29 5.96 -12.70
C ILE A 345 -24.97 4.64 -12.40
N ASP A 346 -26.14 4.69 -11.75
CA ASP A 346 -26.90 3.48 -11.41
C ASP A 346 -27.57 2.89 -12.65
N SER A 347 -27.14 1.69 -13.06
CA SER A 347 -27.73 0.95 -14.19
C SER A 347 -29.17 0.49 -13.97
N GLY A 348 -29.69 0.60 -12.74
CA GLY A 348 -31.09 0.36 -12.42
C GLY A 348 -32.04 1.48 -12.85
N LEU A 349 -31.52 2.68 -13.16
CA LEU A 349 -32.32 3.82 -13.59
C LEU A 349 -32.60 3.78 -15.10
N ASP A 350 -33.80 4.13 -15.55
CA ASP A 350 -34.17 4.04 -16.97
C ASP A 350 -33.29 4.91 -17.90
N ASP A 351 -32.73 6.00 -17.38
CA ASP A 351 -31.89 6.98 -18.09
C ASP A 351 -30.39 6.70 -17.96
N TRP A 352 -29.99 5.58 -17.34
CA TRP A 352 -28.59 5.24 -17.07
C TRP A 352 -27.70 5.37 -18.32
N ARG A 353 -28.20 4.93 -19.47
CA ARG A 353 -27.45 4.93 -20.72
C ARG A 353 -27.23 6.33 -21.27
N ALA A 354 -28.25 7.19 -21.21
CA ALA A 354 -28.12 8.58 -21.64
C ALA A 354 -27.15 9.36 -20.74
N ASN A 355 -27.21 9.11 -19.42
CA ASN A 355 -26.27 9.67 -18.46
C ASN A 355 -24.83 9.17 -18.72
N ALA A 356 -24.66 7.89 -19.05
CA ALA A 356 -23.36 7.31 -19.39
C ALA A 356 -22.79 7.91 -20.68
N ASP A 357 -23.60 8.03 -21.73
CA ASP A 357 -23.18 8.68 -22.98
C ASP A 357 -22.78 10.14 -22.74
N GLY A 358 -23.57 10.90 -21.96
CA GLY A 358 -23.25 12.29 -21.61
C GLY A 358 -21.95 12.44 -20.83
N ALA A 359 -21.68 11.54 -19.88
CA ALA A 359 -20.42 11.50 -19.14
C ALA A 359 -19.24 11.14 -20.04
N LEU A 360 -19.37 10.13 -20.90
CA LEU A 360 -18.34 9.73 -21.85
C LEU A 360 -18.01 10.84 -22.86
N ILE A 361 -19.01 11.60 -23.31
CA ILE A 361 -18.81 12.76 -24.20
C ILE A 361 -18.10 13.91 -23.49
N SER A 362 -18.46 14.19 -22.23
CA SER A 362 -17.96 15.37 -21.51
C SER A 362 -16.58 15.12 -20.88
N ASN A 363 -16.36 13.92 -20.35
CA ASN A 363 -15.20 13.59 -19.52
C ASN A 363 -14.27 12.56 -20.18
N GLY A 364 -14.77 11.80 -21.18
CA GLY A 364 -14.02 10.71 -21.80
C GLY A 364 -14.12 9.37 -21.06
N ASP A 365 -14.64 9.36 -19.82
CA ASP A 365 -14.82 8.19 -18.98
C ASP A 365 -16.08 8.29 -18.10
N CYS A 366 -16.51 7.14 -17.55
CA CYS A 366 -17.54 7.09 -16.53
C CYS A 366 -17.49 5.80 -15.69
N LEU A 367 -18.14 5.83 -14.53
CA LEU A 367 -18.39 4.67 -13.69
C LEU A 367 -19.86 4.29 -13.73
N ILE A 368 -20.17 3.01 -13.94
CA ILE A 368 -21.52 2.46 -13.89
C ILE A 368 -21.63 1.47 -12.72
N TYR A 369 -22.58 1.70 -11.83
CA TYR A 369 -22.93 0.75 -10.78
C TYR A 369 -23.95 -0.27 -11.30
N CYS A 370 -23.67 -1.55 -11.07
CA CYS A 370 -24.54 -2.67 -11.39
C CYS A 370 -24.87 -3.46 -10.12
N PRO A 371 -26.15 -3.58 -9.71
CA PRO A 371 -26.50 -4.25 -8.45
C PRO A 371 -26.18 -5.75 -8.44
N ASP A 372 -26.27 -6.41 -9.60
CA ASP A 372 -26.05 -7.85 -9.73
C ASP A 372 -25.39 -8.23 -11.07
N SER A 373 -24.99 -9.51 -11.18
CA SER A 373 -24.32 -10.02 -12.38
C SER A 373 -25.24 -10.06 -13.60
N SER A 374 -26.57 -10.14 -13.40
CA SER A 374 -27.52 -10.09 -14.51
C SER A 374 -27.57 -8.69 -15.11
N MET A 375 -27.57 -7.65 -14.28
CA MET A 375 -27.55 -6.25 -14.74
C MET A 375 -26.20 -5.92 -15.38
N LEU A 376 -25.09 -6.34 -14.75
CA LEU A 376 -23.75 -6.19 -15.34
C LEU A 376 -23.70 -6.77 -16.76
N ARG A 377 -24.23 -7.99 -16.96
CA ARG A 377 -24.29 -8.61 -18.29
C ARG A 377 -25.11 -7.79 -19.29
N LYS A 378 -26.25 -7.24 -18.86
CA LYS A 378 -27.10 -6.39 -19.71
C LYS A 378 -26.37 -5.11 -20.12
N VAL A 379 -25.71 -4.46 -19.17
CA VAL A 379 -24.91 -3.25 -19.42
C VAL A 379 -23.78 -3.53 -20.40
N LEU A 380 -22.99 -4.59 -20.18
CA LEU A 380 -21.90 -4.98 -21.06
C LEU A 380 -22.37 -5.24 -22.50
N VAL A 381 -23.47 -5.97 -22.67
CA VAL A 381 -24.06 -6.21 -24.00
C VAL A 381 -24.52 -4.89 -24.63
N ASN A 382 -25.16 -4.00 -23.87
CA ASN A 382 -25.64 -2.72 -24.38
C ASN A 382 -24.48 -1.85 -24.91
N LEU A 383 -23.38 -1.74 -24.15
CA LEU A 383 -22.19 -0.97 -24.53
C LEU A 383 -21.49 -1.52 -25.78
N VAL A 384 -21.46 -2.85 -25.94
CA VAL A 384 -20.87 -3.49 -27.13
C VAL A 384 -21.76 -3.29 -28.37
N VAL A 385 -23.09 -3.37 -28.20
CA VAL A 385 -24.04 -3.32 -29.33
C VAL A 385 -24.30 -1.89 -29.80
N HIS A 386 -24.32 -0.93 -28.89
CA HIS A 386 -24.73 0.44 -29.19
C HIS A 386 -23.58 1.42 -28.98
N PRO A 387 -23.07 2.07 -30.04
CA PRO A 387 -22.03 3.08 -29.89
C PRO A 387 -22.57 4.33 -29.18
N THR A 388 -21.66 5.11 -28.60
CA THR A 388 -21.91 6.47 -28.11
C THR A 388 -21.66 7.44 -29.27
N LEU A 389 -22.62 8.35 -29.48
CA LEU A 389 -22.55 9.36 -30.54
C LEU A 389 -21.81 10.60 -30.04
N CYS A 390 -20.58 10.80 -30.52
CA CYS A 390 -19.77 11.99 -30.25
C CYS A 390 -19.76 12.90 -31.49
N GLY A 391 -20.73 13.82 -31.54
CA GLY A 391 -20.93 14.68 -32.71
C GLY A 391 -21.34 13.86 -33.93
N VAL A 392 -20.41 13.66 -34.87
CA VAL A 392 -20.61 12.86 -36.10
C VAL A 392 -19.97 11.47 -36.02
N LEU A 393 -19.26 11.16 -34.93
CA LEU A 393 -18.56 9.90 -34.74
C LEU A 393 -19.41 8.93 -33.92
N GLU A 394 -19.45 7.68 -34.37
CA GLU A 394 -19.96 6.56 -33.58
C GLU A 394 -18.77 5.83 -32.95
N LEU A 395 -18.63 5.98 -31.64
CA LEU A 395 -17.51 5.41 -30.89
C LEU A 395 -18.04 4.36 -29.92
N HIS A 396 -17.45 3.17 -29.95
CA HIS A 396 -17.80 2.12 -28.98
C HIS A 396 -17.05 2.35 -27.66
N PRO A 397 -17.77 2.43 -26.53
CA PRO A 397 -17.14 2.49 -25.22
C PRO A 397 -16.34 1.22 -24.93
N ARG A 398 -15.21 1.39 -24.26
CA ARG A 398 -14.33 0.31 -23.83
C ARG A 398 -14.42 0.14 -22.32
N VAL A 399 -14.57 -1.10 -21.88
CA VAL A 399 -14.46 -1.43 -20.45
C VAL A 399 -12.99 -1.48 -20.07
N ILE A 400 -12.60 -0.68 -19.08
CA ILE A 400 -11.21 -0.61 -18.57
C ILE A 400 -11.05 -1.18 -17.17
N GLY A 401 -12.15 -1.33 -16.42
CA GLY A 401 -12.10 -1.85 -15.06
C GLY A 401 -13.43 -2.44 -14.62
N LEU A 402 -13.35 -3.43 -13.74
CA LEU A 402 -14.48 -4.01 -13.04
C LEU A 402 -14.05 -4.25 -11.59
N VAL A 403 -14.79 -3.64 -10.65
CA VAL A 403 -14.57 -3.80 -9.21
C VAL A 403 -15.82 -4.38 -8.59
N ARG A 404 -15.66 -5.40 -7.76
CA ARG A 404 -16.75 -5.93 -6.93
C ARG A 404 -16.86 -5.08 -5.67
N SER A 405 -18.08 -4.73 -5.27
CA SER A 405 -18.37 -4.03 -4.03
C SER A 405 -19.40 -4.84 -3.22
N GLN A 406 -19.56 -4.54 -1.93
CA GLN A 406 -20.49 -5.24 -1.03
C GLN A 406 -21.91 -5.34 -1.61
N ASN A 407 -22.35 -4.30 -2.33
CA ASN A 407 -23.70 -4.21 -2.89
C ASN A 407 -23.77 -4.37 -4.41
N GLY A 408 -22.73 -4.84 -5.10
CA GLY A 408 -22.79 -4.97 -6.56
C GLY A 408 -21.44 -4.92 -7.27
N PHE A 409 -21.43 -4.33 -8.46
CA PHE A 409 -20.26 -4.17 -9.31
C PHE A 409 -20.14 -2.71 -9.74
N LEU A 410 -18.92 -2.21 -9.82
CA LEU A 410 -18.58 -0.93 -10.42
C LEU A 410 -17.81 -1.22 -11.70
N LEU A 411 -18.35 -0.75 -12.82
CA LEU A 411 -17.79 -0.90 -14.15
C LEU A 411 -17.18 0.43 -14.59
N SER A 412 -15.88 0.45 -14.85
CA SER A 412 -15.16 1.61 -15.38
C SER A 412 -15.10 1.54 -16.89
N ILE A 413 -15.55 2.60 -17.55
CA ILE A 413 -15.71 2.67 -18.99
C ILE A 413 -15.01 3.93 -19.49
N GLU A 414 -14.33 3.83 -20.62
CA GLU A 414 -13.76 4.96 -21.34
C GLU A 414 -14.27 4.99 -22.77
N LEU A 415 -14.22 6.16 -23.39
CA LEU A 415 -14.44 6.32 -24.81
C LEU A 415 -13.12 6.67 -25.48
N ARG A 416 -12.51 5.74 -26.22
CA ARG A 416 -11.22 5.98 -26.89
C ARG A 416 -11.35 7.20 -27.81
N GLU A 417 -10.61 8.25 -27.51
CA GLU A 417 -10.51 9.40 -28.40
C GLU A 417 -9.95 8.93 -29.75
N ALA A 418 -10.69 9.19 -30.83
CA ALA A 418 -10.00 9.50 -32.06
C ALA A 418 -9.33 10.85 -31.82
N GLN A 419 -8.01 10.92 -32.00
CA GLN A 419 -7.30 12.20 -32.05
C GLN A 419 -8.12 13.17 -32.91
N LEU A 420 -8.69 14.21 -32.29
CA LEU A 420 -9.26 15.36 -32.97
C LEU A 420 -8.20 16.44 -33.06
#